data_AF-J9EIY1-F1
#
_entry.id   AF-J9EIY1-F1
#
_cell.length_a   1.000
_cell.length_b   1.000
_cell.length_c   1.000
_cell.angle_alpha   90.00
_cell.angle_beta   90.00
_cell.angle_gamma   90.00
#
_symmetry.space_group_name_H-M   'P 1'
#
loop_
_entity.id
_entity.type
_entity.pdbx_description
1 polymer ?
#
loop_
_entity_poly.entity_id
_entity_poly.type
_entity_poly.pdbx_seq_one_letter_code
_entity_poly.pdbx_strand_id
1 'polypeptide(L)'
;MLNMWQSVVLSVLFIISFHAEISISELNNYNEKIVFTFINAVAKRSNVSQLCGDSLTKIGPYLFDYNTIPAQKEFFITAYTSGDAEQFFSRDQDRWVFRAYKCIQAAGEAPYSKSEHPLHYCFGYNENNEKSNGVAYGICIPSTCYNDRNKLLDEWRSMVSTDTLAVDYTSCTKSRLVRQLVILHWH
;
A
#
# COMPACT_ATOMS: atom_id res chain seq x y z
N MET A 1 11.83 55.47 -23.17
CA MET A 1 10.45 55.04 -23.46
C MET A 1 10.53 53.67 -24.11
N LEU A 2 10.41 52.61 -23.31
CA LEU A 2 10.32 51.24 -23.82
C LEU A 2 8.93 51.09 -24.46
N ASN A 3 8.90 50.71 -25.73
CA ASN A 3 7.68 50.65 -26.51
C ASN A 3 6.71 49.61 -25.91
N MET A 4 5.43 49.98 -25.86
CA MET A 4 4.31 49.23 -25.28
C MET A 4 4.19 47.77 -25.81
N TRP A 5 4.82 47.47 -26.94
CA TRP A 5 4.94 46.12 -27.51
C TRP A 5 5.91 45.19 -26.75
N GLN A 6 6.98 45.70 -26.15
CA GLN A 6 7.96 44.87 -25.43
C GLN A 6 7.42 44.34 -24.09
N SER A 7 6.52 45.07 -23.42
CA SER A 7 5.88 44.59 -22.18
C SER A 7 4.88 43.46 -22.42
N VAL A 8 4.22 43.42 -23.58
CA VAL A 8 3.25 42.35 -23.90
C VAL A 8 3.97 41.04 -24.18
N VAL A 9 5.08 41.08 -24.92
CA VAL A 9 5.88 39.88 -25.24
C VAL A 9 6.50 39.25 -24.00
N LEU A 10 6.99 40.06 -23.05
CA LEU A 10 7.53 39.57 -21.77
C LEU A 10 6.44 38.95 -20.87
N SER A 11 5.21 39.47 -20.91
CA SER A 11 4.10 38.94 -20.12
C SER A 11 3.60 37.60 -20.65
N VAL A 12 3.61 37.39 -21.98
CA VAL A 12 3.21 36.11 -22.59
C VAL A 12 4.27 35.02 -22.34
N LEU A 13 5.55 35.37 -22.33
CA LEU A 13 6.64 34.42 -22.01
C LEU A 13 6.62 33.94 -20.55
N PHE A 14 6.14 34.76 -19.63
CA PHE A 14 6.00 34.37 -18.21
C PHE A 14 4.86 33.37 -17.97
N ILE A 15 3.79 33.41 -18.77
CA ILE A 15 2.65 32.49 -18.62
C ILE A 15 2.99 31.08 -19.14
N ILE A 16 3.92 30.95 -20.08
CA ILE A 16 4.30 29.66 -20.68
C ILE A 16 5.32 28.89 -19.80
N SER A 17 5.94 29.54 -18.81
CA SER A 17 6.99 28.92 -17.98
C SER A 17 6.49 28.28 -16.68
N PHE A 18 5.18 28.36 -16.39
CA PHE A 18 4.53 27.62 -15.31
C PHE A 18 3.77 26.41 -15.85
N HIS A 19 4.41 25.59 -16.67
CA HIS A 19 4.06 24.19 -16.74
C HIS A 19 4.67 23.52 -15.51
N ALA A 20 4.05 23.76 -14.35
CA ALA A 20 4.25 22.87 -13.22
C ALA A 20 3.79 21.50 -13.71
N GLU A 21 4.74 20.59 -13.92
CA GLU A 21 4.44 19.18 -14.10
C GLU A 21 3.61 18.78 -12.88
N ILE A 22 2.30 18.63 -13.07
CA ILE A 22 1.46 17.94 -12.11
C ILE A 22 1.92 16.49 -12.24
N SER A 23 2.96 16.13 -11.49
CA SER A 23 3.34 14.73 -11.30
C SER A 23 2.17 14.09 -10.58
N ILE A 24 1.26 13.47 -11.33
CA ILE A 24 0.24 12.60 -10.78
C ILE A 24 1.01 11.39 -10.25
N SER A 25 1.44 11.47 -9.00
CA SER A 25 2.13 10.36 -8.35
C SER A 25 1.08 9.29 -8.06
N GLU A 26 1.02 8.29 -8.94
CA GLU A 26 0.09 7.17 -8.87
C GLU A 26 0.75 6.00 -8.12
N LEU A 27 0.00 5.40 -7.19
CA LEU A 27 0.45 4.19 -6.52
C LEU A 27 0.55 3.02 -7.51
N ASN A 28 1.65 2.28 -7.46
CA ASN A 28 1.83 1.08 -8.24
C ASN A 28 0.82 0.01 -7.82
N ASN A 29 0.20 -0.61 -8.82
CA ASN A 29 -0.72 -1.72 -8.67
C ASN A 29 -0.04 -3.01 -9.15
N TYR A 30 -0.35 -4.11 -8.49
CA TYR A 30 0.17 -5.43 -8.86
C TYR A 30 -0.98 -6.35 -9.27
N ASN A 31 -0.72 -7.16 -10.29
CA ASN A 31 -1.68 -8.16 -10.71
C ASN A 31 -1.70 -9.36 -9.76
N GLU A 32 -2.74 -10.17 -9.90
CA GLU A 32 -2.95 -11.40 -9.15
C GLU A 32 -1.72 -12.31 -9.12
N LYS A 33 -1.07 -12.50 -10.27
CA LYS A 33 0.07 -13.41 -10.40
C LYS A 33 1.22 -12.99 -9.50
N ILE A 34 1.56 -11.70 -9.45
CA ILE A 34 2.65 -11.19 -8.62
C ILE A 34 2.32 -11.38 -7.14
N VAL A 35 1.12 -10.98 -6.72
CA VAL A 35 0.67 -11.07 -5.31
C VAL A 35 0.66 -12.53 -4.82
N PHE A 36 0.10 -13.46 -5.59
CA PHE A 36 0.08 -14.87 -5.18
C PHE A 36 1.45 -15.53 -5.30
N THR A 37 2.33 -15.08 -6.22
CA THR A 37 3.71 -15.57 -6.25
C THR A 37 4.45 -15.16 -4.97
N PHE A 38 4.28 -13.92 -4.51
CA PHE A 38 4.80 -13.46 -3.22
C PHE A 38 4.31 -14.33 -2.06
N ILE A 39 2.98 -14.47 -1.91
CA ILE A 39 2.37 -15.22 -0.81
C ILE A 39 2.88 -16.66 -0.78
N ASN A 40 2.87 -17.34 -1.92
CA ASN A 40 3.30 -18.73 -2.02
C ASN A 40 4.81 -18.90 -1.77
N ALA A 41 5.62 -17.92 -2.18
CA ALA A 41 7.05 -17.94 -1.93
C ALA A 41 7.34 -17.78 -0.43
N VAL A 42 6.72 -16.80 0.24
CA VAL A 42 7.01 -16.51 1.65
C VAL A 42 6.38 -17.52 2.60
N ALA A 43 5.21 -18.06 2.27
CA ALA A 43 4.55 -19.08 3.09
C ALA A 43 5.40 -20.33 3.35
N LYS A 44 6.35 -20.63 2.45
CA LYS A 44 7.22 -21.82 2.52
C LYS A 44 8.61 -21.54 3.11
N ARG A 45 8.94 -20.28 3.41
CA ARG A 45 10.26 -19.92 3.95
C ARG A 45 10.30 -20.15 5.45
N SER A 46 11.47 -20.56 5.95
CA SER A 46 11.76 -20.70 7.39
C SER A 46 11.83 -19.37 8.15
N ASN A 47 11.83 -18.24 7.45
CA ASN A 47 12.05 -16.93 8.05
C ASN A 47 10.78 -16.32 8.66
N VAL A 48 9.59 -16.81 8.29
CA VAL A 48 8.32 -16.44 8.92
C VAL A 48 7.91 -17.49 9.94
N SER A 49 7.11 -17.11 10.94
CA SER A 49 6.58 -18.08 11.88
C SER A 49 5.74 -19.14 11.18
N GLN A 50 5.75 -20.37 11.70
CA GLN A 50 4.94 -21.47 11.16
C GLN A 50 3.45 -21.08 11.11
N LEU A 51 2.94 -20.42 12.15
CA LEU A 51 1.55 -19.94 12.20
C LEU A 51 1.24 -18.96 11.06
N CYS A 52 2.17 -18.05 10.75
CA CYS A 52 2.00 -17.14 9.63
C CYS A 52 2.04 -17.88 8.30
N GLY A 53 3.03 -18.76 8.08
CA GLY A 53 3.13 -19.59 6.87
C GLY A 53 1.86 -20.40 6.62
N ASP A 54 1.36 -21.09 7.64
CA ASP A 54 0.11 -21.86 7.60
C ASP A 54 -1.12 -20.98 7.31
N SER A 55 -1.10 -19.72 7.71
CA SER A 55 -2.18 -18.77 7.43
C SER A 55 -2.10 -18.23 6.00
N LEU A 56 -0.89 -17.95 5.50
CA LEU A 56 -0.65 -17.51 4.13
C LEU A 56 -1.08 -18.57 3.12
N THR A 57 -0.81 -19.86 3.39
CA THR A 57 -1.24 -20.97 2.50
C THR A 57 -2.76 -21.09 2.37
N LYS A 58 -3.52 -20.62 3.38
CA LYS A 58 -5.00 -20.64 3.37
C LYS A 58 -5.64 -19.50 2.58
N ILE A 59 -4.89 -18.43 2.26
CA ILE A 59 -5.41 -17.26 1.53
C ILE A 59 -5.96 -17.66 0.16
N GLY A 60 -5.20 -18.46 -0.60
CA GLY A 60 -5.64 -18.95 -1.90
C GLY A 60 -6.99 -19.68 -1.78
N PRO A 61 -7.03 -20.83 -1.08
CA PRO A 61 -8.28 -21.58 -0.87
C PRO A 61 -9.45 -20.72 -0.41
N TYR A 62 -9.24 -19.78 0.51
CA TYR A 62 -10.27 -18.83 0.96
C TYR A 62 -10.77 -17.92 -0.17
N LEU A 63 -9.87 -17.26 -0.91
CA LEU A 63 -10.26 -16.29 -1.94
C LEU A 63 -10.79 -16.94 -3.23
N PHE A 64 -10.54 -18.23 -3.44
CA PHE A 64 -11.04 -19.01 -4.57
C PHE A 64 -12.21 -19.94 -4.21
N ASP A 65 -12.68 -19.92 -2.95
CA ASP A 65 -13.89 -20.64 -2.56
C ASP A 65 -15.10 -20.09 -3.31
N TYR A 66 -16.01 -20.97 -3.74
CA TYR A 66 -17.22 -20.59 -4.47
C TYR A 66 -18.12 -19.63 -3.68
N ASN A 67 -18.06 -19.69 -2.35
CA ASN A 67 -18.85 -18.84 -1.46
C ASN A 67 -18.22 -17.45 -1.25
N THR A 68 -16.97 -17.25 -1.67
CA THR A 68 -16.26 -15.98 -1.55
C THR A 68 -16.74 -15.03 -2.64
N ILE A 69 -17.18 -13.83 -2.24
CA ILE A 69 -17.64 -12.81 -3.17
C ILE A 69 -16.45 -12.44 -4.09
N PRO A 70 -16.58 -12.47 -5.43
CA PRO A 70 -15.48 -12.16 -6.36
C PRO A 70 -14.76 -10.83 -6.06
N ALA A 71 -15.50 -9.86 -5.52
CA ALA A 71 -14.95 -8.58 -5.07
C ALA A 71 -13.92 -8.71 -3.92
N GLN A 72 -14.02 -9.70 -3.04
CA GLN A 72 -13.05 -9.90 -1.94
C GLN A 72 -11.67 -10.24 -2.48
N LYS A 73 -11.59 -11.07 -3.52
CA LYS A 73 -10.34 -11.37 -4.21
C LYS A 73 -9.74 -10.12 -4.84
N GLU A 74 -10.55 -9.34 -5.55
CA GLU A 74 -10.11 -8.08 -6.15
C GLU A 74 -9.61 -7.10 -5.07
N PHE A 75 -10.35 -6.95 -3.98
CA PHE A 75 -9.97 -6.10 -2.86
C PHE A 75 -8.67 -6.55 -2.19
N PHE A 76 -8.46 -7.87 -2.07
CA PHE A 76 -7.24 -8.42 -1.52
C PHE A 76 -6.03 -8.09 -2.40
N ILE A 77 -6.13 -8.35 -3.70
CA ILE A 77 -5.04 -8.11 -4.66
C ILE A 77 -4.72 -6.62 -4.75
N THR A 78 -5.75 -5.78 -4.86
CA THR A 78 -5.60 -4.33 -5.01
C THR A 78 -5.09 -3.63 -3.75
N ALA A 79 -5.07 -4.29 -2.59
CA ALA A 79 -4.44 -3.74 -1.40
C ALA A 79 -2.90 -3.74 -1.50
N TYR A 80 -2.29 -4.65 -2.27
CA TYR A 80 -0.84 -4.69 -2.45
C TYR A 80 -0.40 -3.52 -3.34
N THR A 81 0.59 -2.75 -2.87
CA THR A 81 0.98 -1.52 -3.54
C THR A 81 2.42 -1.11 -3.21
N SER A 82 2.96 -0.20 -4.01
CA SER A 82 4.15 0.58 -3.70
C SER A 82 3.96 2.01 -4.21
N GLY A 83 4.69 2.95 -3.66
CA GLY A 83 4.61 4.35 -4.09
C GLY A 83 5.64 5.19 -3.38
N ASP A 84 5.59 6.49 -3.60
CA ASP A 84 6.46 7.45 -2.94
C ASP A 84 6.13 7.54 -1.44
N ALA A 85 7.15 7.43 -0.60
CA ALA A 85 7.05 7.49 0.85
C ALA A 85 6.57 8.87 1.34
N GLU A 86 6.88 9.96 0.63
CA GLU A 86 6.41 11.30 0.98
C GLU A 86 4.88 11.41 0.90
N GLN A 87 4.23 10.57 0.07
CA GLN A 87 2.78 10.60 -0.09
C GLN A 87 2.00 10.23 1.17
N PHE A 88 2.64 9.59 2.15
CA PHE A 88 2.01 9.29 3.43
C PHE A 88 1.73 10.53 4.27
N PHE A 89 2.54 11.58 4.09
CA PHE A 89 2.47 12.83 4.85
C PHE A 89 1.94 13.99 4.02
N SER A 90 1.64 13.73 2.75
CA SER A 90 1.13 14.72 1.80
C SER A 90 -0.38 14.57 1.59
N ARG A 91 -0.92 15.40 0.69
CA ARG A 91 -2.33 15.34 0.28
C ARG A 91 -2.73 13.97 -0.29
N ASP A 92 -1.78 13.19 -0.81
CA ASP A 92 -2.03 11.90 -1.49
C ASP A 92 -2.16 10.71 -0.52
N GLN A 93 -2.23 10.96 0.79
CA GLN A 93 -2.42 9.94 1.83
C GLN A 93 -3.74 9.16 1.64
N ASP A 94 -4.75 9.79 1.06
CA ASP A 94 -6.06 9.19 0.75
C ASP A 94 -5.95 7.91 -0.08
N ARG A 95 -4.96 7.86 -1.00
CA ARG A 95 -4.69 6.68 -1.82
C ARG A 95 -4.27 5.48 -0.98
N TRP A 96 -3.38 5.69 -0.01
CA TRP A 96 -2.93 4.65 0.92
C TRP A 96 -4.05 4.19 1.85
N VAL A 97 -4.86 5.13 2.33
CA VAL A 97 -6.06 4.84 3.12
C VAL A 97 -7.05 3.98 2.33
N PHE A 98 -7.22 4.27 1.04
CA PHE A 98 -8.09 3.47 0.17
C PHE A 98 -7.57 2.03 0.01
N ARG A 99 -6.25 1.81 -0.06
CA ARG A 99 -5.64 0.46 -0.07
C ARG A 99 -5.89 -0.28 1.24
N ALA A 100 -5.74 0.41 2.36
CA ALA A 100 -6.07 -0.14 3.67
C ALA A 100 -7.55 -0.56 3.75
N TYR A 101 -8.45 0.29 3.25
CA TYR A 101 -9.88 -0.02 3.16
C TYR A 101 -10.14 -1.29 2.34
N LYS A 102 -9.50 -1.44 1.17
CA LYS A 102 -9.60 -2.65 0.35
C LYS A 102 -9.15 -3.91 1.10
N CYS A 103 -8.03 -3.85 1.81
CA CYS A 103 -7.58 -4.97 2.65
C CYS A 103 -8.62 -5.36 3.72
N ILE A 104 -9.25 -4.38 4.36
CA ILE A 104 -10.29 -4.62 5.37
C ILE A 104 -11.54 -5.25 4.72
N GLN A 105 -11.96 -4.75 3.56
CA GLN A 105 -13.09 -5.33 2.82
C GLN A 105 -12.82 -6.76 2.35
N ALA A 106 -11.57 -7.08 2.02
CA ALA A 106 -11.16 -8.43 1.64
C ALA A 106 -11.32 -9.45 2.77
N ALA A 107 -11.31 -9.02 4.04
CA ALA A 107 -11.61 -9.90 5.17
C ALA A 107 -13.09 -10.31 5.22
N GLY A 108 -13.98 -9.64 4.47
CA GLY A 108 -15.41 -9.96 4.47
C GLY A 108 -16.11 -9.62 5.79
N GLU A 109 -15.61 -8.64 6.54
CA GLU A 109 -16.26 -8.20 7.76
C GLU A 109 -17.57 -7.47 7.48
N ALA A 110 -18.60 -7.78 8.26
CA ALA A 110 -19.86 -7.05 8.27
C ALA A 110 -20.06 -6.35 9.62
N PRO A 111 -20.89 -5.29 9.71
CA PRO A 111 -21.12 -4.55 10.96
C PRO A 111 -21.42 -5.41 12.19
N TYR A 112 -22.02 -6.60 11.98
CA TYR A 112 -22.39 -7.53 13.05
C TYR A 112 -21.73 -8.91 12.94
N SER A 113 -20.82 -9.13 11.99
CA SER A 113 -20.16 -10.41 11.78
C SER A 113 -18.64 -10.26 11.76
N LYS A 114 -17.95 -11.06 12.58
CA LYS A 114 -16.49 -11.14 12.55
C LYS A 114 -16.07 -11.94 11.34
N SER A 115 -15.04 -11.46 10.63
CA SER A 115 -14.35 -12.31 9.67
C SER A 115 -13.75 -13.51 10.38
N GLU A 116 -13.94 -14.69 9.79
CA GLU A 116 -13.22 -15.91 10.16
C GLU A 116 -11.73 -15.83 9.77
N HIS A 117 -11.39 -14.91 8.85
CA HIS A 117 -10.05 -14.69 8.32
C HIS A 117 -9.65 -13.19 8.42
N PRO A 118 -9.45 -12.65 9.64
CA PRO A 118 -9.20 -11.23 9.82
C PRO A 118 -7.84 -10.82 9.23
N LEU A 119 -7.81 -9.69 8.52
CA LEU A 119 -6.64 -9.16 7.84
C LEU A 119 -6.06 -7.91 8.51
N HIS A 120 -4.81 -7.61 8.24
CA HIS A 120 -4.13 -6.35 8.55
C HIS A 120 -3.58 -5.76 7.26
N TYR A 121 -3.81 -4.47 7.07
CA TYR A 121 -3.05 -3.69 6.12
C TYR A 121 -1.79 -3.20 6.79
N CYS A 122 -0.62 -3.56 6.26
CA CYS A 122 0.66 -3.10 6.75
C CYS A 122 1.36 -2.31 5.66
N PHE A 123 2.09 -1.28 6.05
CA PHE A 123 2.95 -0.54 5.15
C PHE A 123 4.28 -0.24 5.83
N GLY A 124 5.30 0.03 5.03
CA GLY A 124 6.61 0.41 5.52
C GLY A 124 7.47 1.04 4.44
N TYR A 125 8.49 1.75 4.88
CA TYR A 125 9.48 2.45 4.05
C TYR A 125 10.80 2.54 4.81
N ASN A 126 11.82 3.10 4.17
CA ASN A 126 13.06 3.47 4.83
C ASN A 126 12.99 4.93 5.32
N GLU A 127 13.05 5.18 6.62
CA GLU A 127 12.92 6.54 7.21
C GLU A 127 14.01 7.49 6.72
N ASN A 128 15.23 6.99 6.50
CA ASN A 128 16.36 7.84 6.08
C ASN A 128 16.15 8.43 4.68
N ASN A 129 15.37 7.74 3.84
CA ASN A 129 15.09 8.15 2.47
C ASN A 129 13.67 8.63 2.25
N GLU A 130 12.84 8.71 3.31
CA GLU A 130 11.45 9.15 3.21
C GLU A 130 11.30 10.45 2.42
N LYS A 131 12.16 11.45 2.69
CA LYS A 131 12.16 12.78 2.07
C LYS A 131 13.08 12.92 0.84
N SER A 132 13.56 11.81 0.31
CA SER A 132 14.55 11.78 -0.76
C SER A 132 14.17 10.75 -1.81
N ASN A 133 12.88 10.79 -2.21
CA ASN A 133 12.29 9.86 -3.18
C ASN A 133 12.32 8.40 -2.70
N GLY A 134 12.09 8.20 -1.40
CA GLY A 134 11.98 6.88 -0.79
C GLY A 134 10.75 6.15 -1.31
N VAL A 135 10.85 4.83 -1.43
CA VAL A 135 9.71 3.99 -1.84
C VAL A 135 9.11 3.37 -0.60
N ALA A 136 7.80 3.48 -0.49
CA ALA A 136 7.00 2.80 0.49
C ALA A 136 6.26 1.62 -0.14
N TYR A 137 5.95 0.65 0.71
CA TYR A 137 5.37 -0.63 0.32
C TYR A 137 4.17 -0.93 1.19
N GLY A 138 3.09 -1.40 0.59
CA GLY A 138 1.87 -1.80 1.29
C GLY A 138 1.48 -3.24 0.98
N ILE A 139 1.14 -4.01 2.02
CA ILE A 139 0.73 -5.42 1.95
C ILE A 139 -0.52 -5.67 2.77
N CYS A 140 -1.31 -6.66 2.37
CA CYS A 140 -2.48 -7.14 3.11
C CYS A 140 -2.23 -8.57 3.62
N ILE A 141 -2.12 -8.74 4.93
CA ILE A 141 -1.67 -9.99 5.56
C ILE A 141 -2.70 -10.55 6.56
N PRO A 142 -2.74 -11.87 6.80
CA PRO A 142 -3.51 -12.45 7.88
C PRO A 142 -3.09 -11.88 9.24
N SER A 143 -4.04 -11.76 10.17
CA SER A 143 -3.75 -11.24 11.52
C SER A 143 -2.69 -12.04 12.29
N THR A 144 -2.59 -13.33 12.01
CA THR A 144 -1.57 -14.23 12.56
C THR A 144 -0.15 -13.87 12.14
N CYS A 145 0.00 -13.14 11.02
CA CYS A 145 1.29 -12.69 10.49
C CYS A 145 1.75 -11.34 11.06
N TYR A 146 1.02 -10.71 11.97
CA TYR A 146 1.35 -9.37 12.48
C TYR A 146 2.77 -9.26 13.07
N ASN A 147 3.26 -10.31 13.72
CA ASN A 147 4.61 -10.34 14.30
C ASN A 147 5.71 -10.53 13.24
N ASP A 148 5.36 -11.04 12.06
CA ASP A 148 6.28 -11.24 10.93
C ASP A 148 6.20 -10.08 9.91
N ARG A 149 5.41 -9.04 10.18
CA ARG A 149 5.12 -7.92 9.26
C ARG A 149 6.36 -7.26 8.65
N ASN A 150 7.41 -7.03 9.44
CA ASN A 150 8.63 -6.36 8.97
C ASN A 150 9.33 -7.23 7.92
N LYS A 151 9.42 -8.54 8.18
CA LYS A 151 10.00 -9.50 7.24
C LYS A 151 9.17 -9.60 5.97
N LEU A 152 7.84 -9.64 6.10
CA LEU A 152 6.93 -9.69 4.96
C LEU A 152 7.05 -8.46 4.06
N LEU A 153 7.18 -7.26 4.65
CA LEU A 153 7.39 -6.03 3.90
C LEU A 153 8.75 -6.01 3.20
N ASP A 154 9.81 -6.47 3.86
CA ASP A 154 11.13 -6.51 3.26
C ASP A 154 11.21 -7.52 2.10
N GLU A 155 10.58 -8.67 2.26
CA GLU A 155 10.44 -9.66 1.20
C GLU A 155 9.63 -9.12 0.02
N TRP A 156 8.53 -8.41 0.31
CA TRP A 156 7.71 -7.78 -0.71
C TRP A 156 8.50 -6.71 -1.48
N ARG A 157 9.20 -5.82 -0.77
CA ARG A 157 10.14 -4.84 -1.35
C ARG A 157 11.11 -5.52 -2.31
N SER A 158 11.80 -6.57 -1.85
CA SER A 158 12.81 -7.28 -2.64
C SER A 158 12.24 -7.89 -3.93
N MET A 159 10.95 -8.17 -3.95
CA MET A 159 10.27 -8.77 -5.09
C MET A 159 9.80 -7.73 -6.12
N VAL A 160 9.37 -6.55 -5.66
CA VAL A 160 8.71 -5.55 -6.53
C VAL A 160 9.54 -4.30 -6.80
N SER A 161 10.70 -4.18 -6.15
CA SER A 161 11.56 -3.01 -6.26
C SER A 161 13.02 -3.40 -6.38
N THR A 162 13.79 -2.54 -7.05
CA THR A 162 15.25 -2.61 -7.09
C THR A 162 15.91 -1.86 -5.93
N ASP A 163 15.12 -1.22 -5.06
CA ASP A 163 15.65 -0.58 -3.86
C ASP A 163 16.36 -1.62 -2.99
N THR A 164 17.55 -1.29 -2.51
CA THR A 164 18.38 -2.15 -1.68
C THR A 164 18.28 -1.81 -0.19
N LEU A 165 17.66 -0.67 0.15
CA LEU A 165 17.50 -0.22 1.51
C LEU A 165 16.42 -1.04 2.21
N ALA A 166 16.73 -1.50 3.41
CA ALA A 166 15.79 -2.26 4.21
C ALA A 166 14.64 -1.37 4.68
N VAL A 167 13.46 -1.96 4.82
CA VAL A 167 12.32 -1.31 5.48
C VAL A 167 12.61 -1.26 6.99
N ASP A 168 12.80 -0.05 7.55
CA ASP A 168 13.10 0.16 8.97
C ASP A 168 11.89 0.74 9.75
N TYR A 169 10.97 1.42 9.05
CA TYR A 169 9.66 1.78 9.60
C TYR A 169 8.56 0.86 9.10
N THR A 170 7.65 0.48 10.00
CA THR A 170 6.49 -0.33 9.65
C THR A 170 5.32 -0.01 10.58
N SER A 171 4.14 0.19 10.00
CA SER A 171 2.89 0.32 10.76
C SER A 171 1.76 -0.44 10.07
N CYS A 172 0.76 -0.87 10.85
CA CYS A 172 -0.36 -1.65 10.35
C CYS A 172 -1.69 -1.21 10.94
N THR A 173 -2.73 -1.30 10.12
CA THR A 173 -4.13 -1.14 10.51
C THR A 173 -4.82 -2.50 10.50
N LYS A 174 -5.47 -2.84 11.61
CA LYS A 174 -6.23 -4.09 11.77
C LYS A 174 -7.68 -3.94 11.28
N SER A 175 -8.21 -5.00 10.69
CA SER A 175 -9.63 -5.15 10.37
C SER A 175 -10.49 -5.38 11.64
N ARG A 176 -11.60 -4.62 11.72
CA ARG A 176 -12.68 -4.49 12.75
C ARG A 176 -12.84 -3.07 13.27
N LEU A 177 -13.48 -2.23 12.44
CA LEU A 177 -14.23 -1.04 12.87
C LEU A 177 -13.40 -0.05 13.71
N VAL A 178 -12.41 0.61 13.11
CA VAL A 178 -12.02 1.91 13.67
C VAL A 178 -13.13 2.91 13.36
N ARG A 179 -14.04 3.02 14.32
CA ARG A 179 -15.01 4.09 14.49
C ARG A 179 -14.28 5.43 14.33
N GLN A 180 -14.30 6.00 13.13
CA GLN A 180 -14.08 7.43 12.86
C GLN A 180 -12.74 8.05 13.32
N LEU A 181 -11.75 7.27 13.77
CA LEU A 181 -10.53 7.78 14.44
C LEU A 181 -9.19 7.36 13.82
N VAL A 182 -9.12 6.39 12.90
CA VAL A 182 -7.83 6.06 12.26
C VAL A 182 -7.36 7.19 11.35
N ILE A 183 -8.23 8.04 10.81
CA ILE A 183 -7.79 9.22 10.03
C ILE A 183 -7.01 10.23 10.93
N LEU A 184 -7.18 10.19 12.25
CA LEU A 184 -6.58 11.16 13.18
C LEU A 184 -5.32 10.66 13.93
N HIS A 185 -4.90 9.40 13.76
CA HIS A 185 -3.73 8.83 14.45
C HIS A 185 -2.53 8.58 13.53
N TRP A 186 -2.53 9.12 12.32
CA TRP A 186 -1.37 9.18 11.42
C TRP A 186 -0.61 10.51 11.55
N HIS A 187 -0.44 11.00 12.78
CA HIS A 187 0.33 12.20 13.12
C HIS A 187 1.50 11.85 14.01
#